data_AF-A0A200QXJ6-F1
#
_entry.id   AF-A0A200QXJ6-F1
#
_cell.length_a   1.000
_cell.length_b   1.000
_cell.length_c   1.000
_cell.angle_alpha   90.00
_cell.angle_beta   90.00
_cell.angle_gamma   90.00
#
_symmetry.space_group_name_H-M   'P 1'
#
loop_
_entity.id
_entity.type
_entity.pdbx_description
1 polymer ?
#
loop_
_entity_poly.entity_id
_entity_poly.type
_entity_poly.pdbx_seq_one_letter_code
_entity_poly.pdbx_strand_id
1 'polypeptide(L)'
;MSSSSSLLPSLFFFFIFYSSLTVIVQADVPSSKTFKYVNEDLSYFGLVEDNAVYRPLKLSNYPFRLCFYNSTPDAYILGLGMGNANLTSLMRWVWTANRARPVSENAKLIFGRNGNLVLVDANGRVAWQTRTANKGVVDIKLLPNGNLVLLDKKGGFVWQSFDYPIDTLLVAQSLRPVDNNKLVSGSYIRAQEGDGLLQNVTFNIAPDADGPDYANELRLEYLDTYHGTLSLFRLGSDGNIHIYTYYEKGQKDAWEVTYTEFTSSWYAGECLLPEKCGSLGICENSQCVACPTPKGLTGWSKDCKPMKLPSCNVASANVSYYKVGGVDHFMDTNNEGEGPMKIGECKKKCSKDC
;
A
#
# COMPACT_ATOMS: atom_id res chain seq x y z
N MET A 1 -3.65 -83.66 35.79
CA MET A 1 -3.09 -82.34 36.15
C MET A 1 -3.11 -81.48 34.91
N SER A 2 -3.75 -80.33 35.06
CA SER A 2 -4.18 -79.35 34.07
C SER A 2 -3.03 -78.54 33.47
N SER A 3 -3.08 -78.26 32.17
CA SER A 3 -2.41 -77.08 31.60
C SER A 3 -3.31 -76.43 30.55
N SER A 4 -3.62 -75.17 30.85
CA SER A 4 -4.57 -74.24 30.26
C SER A 4 -4.25 -73.81 28.82
N SER A 5 -5.28 -73.77 27.99
CA SER A 5 -5.32 -73.09 26.69
C SER A 5 -5.46 -71.57 26.88
N SER A 6 -4.48 -70.80 26.39
CA SER A 6 -4.51 -69.34 26.38
C SER A 6 -5.19 -68.81 25.11
N LEU A 7 -6.37 -68.21 25.26
CA LEU A 7 -7.02 -67.39 24.24
C LEU A 7 -6.48 -65.95 24.33
N LEU A 8 -5.87 -65.45 23.26
CA LEU A 8 -5.53 -64.03 23.09
C LEU A 8 -6.78 -63.24 22.69
N PRO A 9 -7.08 -62.07 23.29
CA PRO A 9 -8.21 -61.24 22.88
C PRO A 9 -7.84 -60.42 21.63
N SER A 10 -8.64 -60.56 20.58
CA SER A 10 -8.57 -59.74 19.38
C SER A 10 -9.00 -58.30 19.69
N LEU A 11 -8.03 -57.37 19.71
CA LEU A 11 -8.27 -55.93 19.78
C LEU A 11 -8.92 -55.44 18.48
N PHE A 12 -10.23 -55.15 18.53
CA PHE A 12 -10.93 -54.42 17.48
C PHE A 12 -10.50 -52.95 17.51
N PHE A 13 -9.67 -52.53 16.54
CA PHE A 13 -9.41 -51.11 16.29
C PHE A 13 -10.62 -50.48 15.59
N PHE A 14 -11.41 -49.67 16.32
CA PHE A 14 -12.37 -48.76 15.70
C PHE A 14 -11.62 -47.60 15.05
N PHE A 15 -11.45 -47.64 13.73
CA PHE A 15 -11.02 -46.47 12.96
C PHE A 15 -12.17 -45.46 12.92
N ILE A 16 -12.09 -44.41 13.74
CA ILE A 16 -12.94 -43.22 13.57
C ILE A 16 -12.45 -42.50 12.31
N PHE A 17 -13.11 -42.75 11.19
CA PHE A 17 -12.93 -41.93 9.98
C PHE A 17 -13.45 -40.52 10.28
N TYR A 18 -12.55 -39.59 10.56
CA TYR A 18 -12.86 -38.16 10.46
C TYR A 18 -13.15 -37.86 8.98
N SER A 19 -14.43 -37.92 8.62
CA SER A 19 -14.93 -37.37 7.36
C SER A 19 -14.68 -35.86 7.40
N SER A 20 -13.62 -35.41 6.73
CA SER A 20 -13.45 -33.99 6.43
C SER A 20 -14.55 -33.61 5.45
N LEU A 21 -15.70 -33.16 5.96
CA LEU A 21 -16.72 -32.52 5.12
C LEU A 21 -16.09 -31.26 4.51
N THR A 22 -15.59 -31.36 3.29
CA THR A 22 -15.27 -30.20 2.48
C THR A 22 -16.59 -29.55 2.10
N VAL A 23 -17.00 -28.53 2.85
CA VAL A 23 -18.14 -27.70 2.47
C VAL A 23 -17.75 -26.96 1.19
N ILE A 24 -18.32 -27.38 0.06
CA ILE A 24 -18.14 -26.67 -1.21
C ILE A 24 -18.92 -25.35 -1.10
N VAL A 25 -18.22 -24.26 -0.82
CA VAL A 25 -18.81 -22.92 -0.79
C VAL A 25 -18.96 -22.43 -2.23
N GLN A 26 -20.07 -22.75 -2.89
CA GLN A 26 -20.33 -22.27 -4.24
C GLN A 26 -20.84 -20.83 -4.22
N ALA A 27 -20.34 -20.01 -5.15
CA ALA A 27 -20.91 -18.69 -5.41
C ALA A 27 -22.17 -18.84 -6.25
N ASP A 28 -23.22 -18.07 -5.92
CA ASP A 28 -24.46 -18.01 -6.67
C ASP A 28 -25.00 -16.59 -6.61
N VAL A 29 -24.40 -15.72 -7.43
CA VAL A 29 -24.82 -14.32 -7.54
C VAL A 29 -26.18 -14.27 -8.24
N PRO A 30 -27.22 -13.66 -7.65
CA PRO A 30 -28.52 -13.51 -8.28
C PRO A 30 -28.41 -12.79 -9.63
N SER A 31 -29.22 -13.20 -10.62
CA SER A 31 -29.16 -12.60 -11.96
C SER A 31 -29.36 -11.07 -11.96
N SER A 32 -30.15 -10.54 -11.02
CA SER A 32 -30.36 -9.10 -10.80
C SER A 32 -29.12 -8.34 -10.32
N LYS A 33 -28.11 -9.05 -9.82
CA LYS A 33 -26.83 -8.51 -9.32
C LYS A 33 -25.67 -8.77 -10.27
N THR A 34 -25.86 -9.57 -11.32
CA THR A 34 -24.87 -9.77 -12.37
C THR A 34 -24.88 -8.63 -13.38
N PHE A 35 -23.74 -8.37 -14.03
CA PHE A 35 -23.66 -7.37 -15.09
C PHE A 35 -22.53 -7.68 -16.08
N LYS A 36 -22.65 -7.05 -17.25
CA LYS A 36 -21.60 -6.98 -18.27
C LYS A 36 -21.62 -5.56 -18.84
N TYR A 37 -20.56 -4.80 -18.57
CA TYR A 37 -20.34 -3.50 -19.18
C TYR A 37 -19.35 -3.62 -20.31
N VAL A 38 -19.61 -2.93 -21.41
CA VAL A 38 -18.72 -2.85 -22.56
C VAL A 38 -18.14 -1.44 -22.60
N ASN A 39 -16.83 -1.34 -22.81
CA ASN A 39 -16.13 -0.09 -22.97
C ASN A 39 -16.37 0.45 -24.39
N GLU A 40 -17.59 0.92 -24.68
CA GLU A 40 -18.01 1.41 -26.00
C GLU A 40 -18.91 2.67 -25.94
N ASP A 41 -19.20 3.16 -24.72
CA ASP A 41 -20.14 4.25 -24.48
C ASP A 41 -19.55 5.66 -24.72
N LEU A 42 -20.44 6.66 -24.71
CA LEU A 42 -20.10 8.08 -24.77
C LEU A 42 -19.04 8.45 -23.73
N SER A 43 -17.94 8.97 -24.24
CA SER A 43 -16.88 9.58 -23.45
C SER A 43 -17.31 10.94 -22.93
N TYR A 44 -17.07 11.17 -21.64
CA TYR A 44 -17.30 12.44 -20.98
C TYR A 44 -15.98 13.20 -20.82
N PHE A 45 -16.10 14.51 -20.92
CA PHE A 45 -15.05 15.47 -20.63
C PHE A 45 -15.50 16.29 -19.42
N GLY A 46 -14.61 16.50 -18.46
CA GLY A 46 -14.89 17.28 -17.27
C GLY A 46 -13.60 17.62 -16.55
N LEU A 47 -13.71 18.27 -15.39
CA LEU A 47 -12.55 18.51 -14.53
C LEU A 47 -12.16 17.19 -13.86
N VAL A 48 -11.27 16.45 -14.50
CA VAL A 48 -10.79 15.15 -14.03
C VAL A 48 -9.27 15.15 -13.98
N GLU A 49 -8.72 14.44 -13.01
CA GLU A 49 -7.29 14.22 -12.87
C GLU A 49 -6.69 13.73 -14.20
N ASP A 50 -5.52 14.29 -14.53
CA ASP A 50 -4.79 14.11 -15.80
C ASP A 50 -5.52 14.56 -17.06
N ASN A 51 -6.59 15.34 -16.94
CA ASN A 51 -7.50 15.68 -18.04
C ASN A 51 -8.00 14.41 -18.77
N ALA A 52 -8.12 13.31 -18.04
CA ALA A 52 -8.52 12.03 -18.59
C ALA A 52 -9.93 12.11 -19.17
N VAL A 53 -10.14 11.40 -20.27
CA VAL A 53 -11.46 11.12 -20.80
C VAL A 53 -12.02 9.92 -20.06
N TYR A 54 -13.30 9.93 -19.71
CA TYR A 54 -13.87 8.87 -18.88
C TYR A 54 -15.28 8.46 -19.29
N ARG A 55 -15.64 7.23 -18.94
CA ARG A 55 -16.93 6.57 -19.19
C ARG A 55 -17.44 5.99 -17.87
N PRO A 56 -18.41 6.64 -17.20
CA PRO A 56 -18.92 6.18 -15.93
C PRO A 56 -19.77 4.92 -16.08
N LEU A 57 -19.61 3.99 -15.14
CA LEU A 57 -20.42 2.79 -15.02
C LEU A 57 -21.55 3.01 -14.01
N LYS A 58 -22.56 2.13 -14.02
CA LYS A 58 -23.69 2.23 -13.07
C LYS A 58 -23.30 1.93 -11.62
N LEU A 59 -22.14 1.33 -11.38
CA LEU A 59 -21.65 1.04 -10.04
C LEU A 59 -21.05 2.30 -9.41
N SER A 60 -21.86 3.03 -8.65
CA SER A 60 -21.52 4.31 -8.02
C SER A 60 -22.14 4.45 -6.63
N ASN A 61 -21.51 5.28 -5.81
CA ASN A 61 -21.98 5.70 -4.49
C ASN A 61 -21.33 7.03 -4.17
N TYR A 62 -22.07 8.14 -4.27
CA TYR A 62 -21.50 9.49 -4.22
C TYR A 62 -20.64 9.69 -2.96
N PRO A 63 -19.40 10.22 -3.09
CA PRO A 63 -18.79 10.84 -4.27
C PRO A 63 -18.03 9.89 -5.20
N PHE A 64 -18.11 8.57 -4.99
CA PHE A 64 -17.36 7.56 -5.73
C PHE A 64 -18.13 7.01 -6.93
N ARG A 65 -17.42 6.74 -8.01
CA ARG A 65 -17.96 6.08 -9.21
C ARG A 65 -16.91 5.23 -9.90
N LEU A 66 -17.31 4.06 -10.39
CA LEU A 66 -16.45 3.23 -11.22
C LEU A 66 -16.51 3.72 -12.68
N CYS A 67 -15.36 3.84 -13.33
CA CYS A 67 -15.23 4.36 -14.68
C CYS A 67 -14.22 3.53 -15.49
N PHE A 68 -14.43 3.46 -16.79
CA PHE A 68 -13.30 3.38 -17.71
C PHE A 68 -12.75 4.78 -17.93
N TYR A 69 -11.45 4.96 -17.97
CA TYR A 69 -10.84 6.23 -18.32
C TYR A 69 -9.54 6.03 -19.11
N ASN A 70 -9.15 7.04 -19.87
CA ASN A 70 -7.91 7.03 -20.61
C ASN A 70 -7.30 8.43 -20.71
N SER A 71 -5.99 8.49 -20.49
CA SER A 71 -5.16 9.68 -20.79
C SER A 71 -4.35 9.50 -22.08
N THR A 72 -4.39 8.29 -22.65
CA THR A 72 -3.77 7.93 -23.92
C THR A 72 -4.85 7.31 -24.83
N PRO A 73 -4.92 7.67 -26.12
CA PRO A 73 -5.88 7.07 -27.04
C PRO A 73 -5.81 5.55 -27.02
N ASP A 74 -6.99 4.90 -27.05
CA ASP A 74 -7.16 3.44 -27.12
C ASP A 74 -6.56 2.61 -25.98
N ALA A 75 -6.11 3.25 -24.89
CA ALA A 75 -5.55 2.60 -23.71
C ALA A 75 -6.34 2.95 -22.45
N TYR A 76 -7.32 2.11 -22.12
CA TYR A 76 -8.27 2.34 -21.03
C TYR A 76 -7.88 1.63 -19.74
N ILE A 77 -8.10 2.33 -18.63
CA ILE A 77 -7.98 1.84 -17.26
C ILE A 77 -9.38 1.81 -16.64
N LEU A 78 -9.67 0.74 -15.91
CA LEU A 78 -10.80 0.67 -14.99
C LEU A 78 -10.37 1.26 -13.65
N GLY A 79 -11.04 2.30 -13.19
CA GLY A 79 -10.72 2.97 -11.93
C GLY A 79 -11.92 3.54 -11.21
N LEU A 80 -11.73 3.83 -9.91
CA LEU A 80 -12.69 4.54 -9.08
C LEU A 80 -12.32 6.03 -9.07
N GLY A 81 -13.23 6.87 -9.54
CA GLY A 81 -13.15 8.32 -9.40
C GLY A 81 -13.85 8.79 -8.14
N MET A 82 -13.24 9.73 -7.40
CA MET A 82 -13.83 10.42 -6.26
C MET A 82 -14.07 11.89 -6.60
N GLY A 83 -15.30 12.35 -6.46
CA GLY A 83 -15.73 13.72 -6.73
C GLY A 83 -16.76 13.81 -7.86
N ASN A 84 -16.90 14.99 -8.45
CA ASN A 84 -17.87 15.22 -9.51
C ASN A 84 -17.33 16.12 -10.63
N ALA A 85 -16.86 15.47 -11.69
CA ALA A 85 -16.28 16.10 -12.88
C ALA A 85 -17.17 17.12 -13.63
N ASN A 86 -18.49 17.11 -13.37
CA ASN A 86 -19.48 18.00 -14.00
C ASN A 86 -19.92 19.16 -13.09
N LEU A 87 -19.36 19.26 -11.88
CA LEU A 87 -19.49 20.42 -10.99
C LEU A 87 -18.17 21.20 -11.00
N THR A 88 -18.04 22.21 -10.15
CA THR A 88 -16.81 23.01 -10.03
C THR A 88 -15.63 22.23 -9.44
N SER A 89 -15.71 20.93 -9.12
CA SER A 89 -14.62 20.21 -8.44
C SER A 89 -13.95 19.16 -9.33
N LEU A 90 -12.63 19.11 -9.27
CA LEU A 90 -11.79 18.05 -9.84
C LEU A 90 -12.17 16.67 -9.29
N MET A 91 -12.46 15.72 -10.19
CA MET A 91 -12.58 14.30 -9.85
C MET A 91 -11.18 13.64 -9.83
N ARG A 92 -10.81 12.99 -8.72
CA ARG A 92 -9.51 12.31 -8.56
C ARG A 92 -9.64 10.80 -8.74
N TRP A 93 -8.62 10.17 -9.32
CA TRP A 93 -8.58 8.70 -9.49
C TRP A 93 -8.01 8.06 -8.24
N VAL A 94 -8.84 7.43 -7.40
CA VAL A 94 -8.43 6.97 -6.06
C VAL A 94 -8.08 5.48 -6.01
N TRP A 95 -8.44 4.72 -7.05
CA TRP A 95 -8.11 3.30 -7.16
C TRP A 95 -8.17 2.86 -8.63
N THR A 96 -7.33 1.90 -9.03
CA THR A 96 -7.32 1.36 -10.40
C THR A 96 -7.10 -0.15 -10.39
N ALA A 97 -7.72 -0.85 -11.34
CA ALA A 97 -7.63 -2.31 -11.44
C ALA A 97 -6.44 -2.76 -12.30
N ASN A 98 -6.26 -2.14 -13.47
CA ASN A 98 -5.42 -2.66 -14.54
C ASN A 98 -4.36 -1.66 -15.02
N ARG A 99 -3.81 -0.85 -14.11
CA ARG A 99 -2.77 0.16 -14.43
C ARG A 99 -1.61 -0.40 -15.26
N ALA A 100 -1.15 -1.60 -14.94
CA ALA A 100 -0.05 -2.28 -15.65
C ALA A 100 -0.45 -2.94 -16.98
N ARG A 101 -1.75 -3.09 -17.24
CA ARG A 101 -2.30 -3.76 -18.44
C ARG A 101 -3.55 -3.00 -18.93
N PRO A 102 -3.36 -1.83 -19.56
CA PRO A 102 -4.47 -1.10 -20.20
C PRO A 102 -5.22 -1.99 -21.20
N VAL A 103 -6.51 -1.73 -21.37
CA VAL A 103 -7.39 -2.47 -22.29
C VAL A 103 -7.85 -1.58 -23.43
N SER A 104 -8.26 -2.18 -24.55
CA SER A 104 -8.72 -1.45 -25.73
C SER A 104 -10.21 -1.08 -25.64
N GLU A 105 -10.67 -0.31 -26.63
CA GLU A 105 -12.09 -0.15 -26.95
C GLU A 105 -12.78 -1.53 -27.04
N ASN A 106 -14.05 -1.64 -26.63
CA ASN A 106 -14.83 -2.88 -26.57
C ASN A 106 -14.38 -3.92 -25.52
N ALA A 107 -13.44 -3.57 -24.65
CA ALA A 107 -13.15 -4.34 -23.44
C ALA A 107 -14.41 -4.48 -22.56
N LYS A 108 -14.47 -5.55 -21.76
CA LYS A 108 -15.67 -5.93 -20.99
C LYS A 108 -15.35 -6.10 -19.52
N LEU A 109 -16.10 -5.42 -18.65
CA LEU A 109 -16.15 -5.72 -17.23
C LEU A 109 -17.35 -6.63 -16.96
N ILE A 110 -17.09 -7.82 -16.45
CA ILE A 110 -18.09 -8.88 -16.28
C ILE A 110 -18.14 -9.30 -14.81
N PHE A 111 -19.33 -9.31 -14.23
CA PHE A 111 -19.61 -9.91 -12.94
C PHE A 111 -20.73 -10.95 -13.11
N GLY A 112 -20.36 -12.22 -13.05
CA GLY A 112 -21.25 -13.35 -13.35
C GLY A 112 -21.71 -14.12 -12.11
N ARG A 113 -22.54 -15.15 -12.33
CA ARG A 113 -23.07 -16.02 -11.26
C ARG A 113 -22.00 -16.69 -10.40
N ASN A 114 -20.84 -16.97 -10.98
CA ASN A 114 -19.71 -17.58 -10.27
C ASN A 114 -19.02 -16.61 -9.28
N GLY A 115 -19.46 -15.35 -9.19
CA GLY A 115 -18.94 -14.42 -8.20
C GLY A 115 -17.57 -13.82 -8.50
N ASN A 116 -17.03 -14.01 -9.72
CA ASN A 116 -15.78 -13.41 -10.14
C ASN A 116 -16.04 -12.10 -10.90
N LEU A 117 -15.37 -11.03 -10.50
CA LEU A 117 -15.34 -9.78 -11.26
C LEU A 117 -14.11 -9.82 -12.19
N VAL A 118 -14.34 -9.73 -13.50
CA VAL A 118 -13.32 -9.96 -14.52
C VAL A 118 -13.33 -8.82 -15.53
N LEU A 119 -12.17 -8.23 -15.78
CA LEU A 119 -11.91 -7.32 -16.89
C LEU A 119 -11.23 -8.09 -18.02
N VAL A 120 -11.90 -8.15 -19.17
CA VAL A 120 -11.44 -8.84 -20.36
C VAL A 120 -11.26 -7.83 -21.48
N ASP A 121 -10.11 -7.86 -22.14
CA ASP A 121 -9.81 -7.01 -23.30
C ASP A 121 -10.61 -7.47 -24.54
N ALA A 122 -10.68 -6.63 -25.58
CA ALA A 122 -11.43 -6.91 -26.81
C ALA A 122 -10.99 -8.20 -27.51
N ASN A 123 -9.70 -8.55 -27.41
CA ASN A 123 -9.11 -9.79 -27.94
C ASN A 123 -9.41 -11.04 -27.09
N GLY A 124 -10.15 -10.92 -25.98
CA GLY A 124 -10.52 -12.01 -25.09
C GLY A 124 -9.50 -12.33 -23.98
N ARG A 125 -8.38 -11.61 -23.90
CA ARG A 125 -7.40 -11.78 -22.82
C ARG A 125 -7.93 -11.16 -21.52
N VAL A 126 -7.77 -11.87 -20.41
CA VAL A 126 -8.08 -11.33 -19.08
C VAL A 126 -6.98 -10.33 -18.68
N ALA A 127 -7.35 -9.05 -18.55
CA ALA A 127 -6.45 -7.99 -18.12
C ALA A 127 -6.35 -7.91 -16.59
N TRP A 128 -7.47 -8.13 -15.89
CA TRP A 128 -7.55 -8.11 -14.43
C TRP A 128 -8.74 -8.93 -13.92
N GLN A 129 -8.67 -9.47 -12.69
CA GLN A 129 -9.80 -10.13 -12.02
C GLN A 129 -9.59 -10.25 -10.51
N THR A 130 -10.70 -10.40 -9.76
CA THR A 130 -10.70 -10.58 -8.30
C THR A 130 -10.31 -11.98 -7.83
N ARG A 131 -10.33 -12.97 -8.73
CA ARG A 131 -10.05 -14.40 -8.43
C ARG A 131 -10.96 -14.97 -7.33
N THR A 132 -12.24 -14.58 -7.38
CA THR A 132 -13.29 -14.97 -6.42
C THR A 132 -14.27 -16.00 -6.97
N ALA A 133 -13.98 -16.58 -8.14
CA ALA A 133 -14.80 -17.61 -8.76
C ALA A 133 -15.09 -18.75 -7.76
N ASN A 134 -16.38 -18.99 -7.52
CA ASN A 134 -16.89 -20.03 -6.60
C ASN A 134 -16.31 -19.93 -5.18
N LYS A 135 -16.12 -18.71 -4.66
CA LYS A 135 -15.72 -18.46 -3.27
C LYS A 135 -16.87 -17.91 -2.40
N GLY A 136 -18.12 -18.25 -2.72
CA GLY A 136 -19.29 -17.86 -1.92
C GLY A 136 -19.81 -16.44 -2.11
N VAL A 137 -19.30 -15.69 -3.09
CA VAL A 137 -19.80 -14.34 -3.42
C VAL A 137 -21.26 -14.39 -3.86
N VAL A 138 -22.06 -13.46 -3.36
CA VAL A 138 -23.47 -13.27 -3.72
C VAL A 138 -23.84 -11.82 -4.06
N ASP A 139 -23.00 -10.85 -3.72
CA ASP A 139 -23.27 -9.43 -4.01
C ASP A 139 -21.97 -8.65 -4.28
N ILE A 140 -22.12 -7.50 -4.93
CA ILE A 140 -21.07 -6.50 -5.18
C ILE A 140 -21.61 -5.13 -4.78
N LYS A 141 -20.83 -4.36 -4.03
CA LYS A 141 -21.22 -3.01 -3.60
C LYS A 141 -20.04 -2.06 -3.63
N LEU A 142 -20.32 -0.80 -3.99
CA LEU A 142 -19.43 0.32 -3.69
C LEU A 142 -19.96 0.99 -2.41
N LEU A 143 -19.17 0.93 -1.35
CA LEU A 143 -19.54 1.49 -0.04
C LEU A 143 -19.34 3.03 -0.02
N PRO A 144 -19.98 3.76 0.91
CA PRO A 144 -19.86 5.21 1.00
C PRO A 144 -18.44 5.74 1.26
N ASN A 145 -17.54 4.90 1.78
CA ASN A 145 -16.13 5.23 1.98
C ASN A 145 -15.25 4.95 0.74
N GLY A 146 -15.85 4.53 -0.38
CA GLY A 146 -15.13 4.21 -1.62
C GLY A 146 -14.61 2.77 -1.69
N ASN A 147 -14.89 1.94 -0.69
CA ASN A 147 -14.49 0.53 -0.72
C ASN A 147 -15.41 -0.28 -1.66
N LEU A 148 -14.85 -0.84 -2.73
CA LEU A 148 -15.55 -1.77 -3.62
C LEU A 148 -15.41 -3.19 -3.06
N VAL A 149 -16.54 -3.80 -2.68
CA VAL A 149 -16.56 -5.08 -1.96
C VAL A 149 -17.36 -6.15 -2.70
N LEU A 150 -16.88 -7.39 -2.62
CA LEU A 150 -17.61 -8.61 -2.96
C LEU A 150 -18.01 -9.32 -1.67
N LEU A 151 -19.31 -9.59 -1.51
CA LEU A 151 -19.89 -10.04 -0.24
C LEU A 151 -20.36 -11.49 -0.29
N ASP A 152 -20.20 -12.20 0.82
CA ASP A 152 -20.85 -13.49 1.05
C ASP A 152 -22.29 -13.34 1.59
N LYS A 153 -22.98 -14.47 1.80
CA LYS A 153 -24.37 -14.49 2.30
C LYS A 153 -24.53 -13.91 3.72
N LYS A 154 -23.46 -13.85 4.50
CA LYS A 154 -23.44 -13.31 5.87
C LYS A 154 -23.02 -11.83 5.88
N GLY A 155 -22.74 -11.24 4.71
CA GLY A 155 -22.22 -9.87 4.58
C GLY A 155 -20.72 -9.77 4.83
N GLY A 156 -20.00 -10.89 4.95
CA GLY A 156 -18.55 -10.92 5.05
C GLY A 156 -17.87 -10.55 3.74
N PHE A 157 -16.69 -9.93 3.82
CA PHE A 157 -15.93 -9.54 2.64
C PHE A 157 -15.16 -10.74 2.08
N VAL A 158 -15.51 -11.18 0.88
CA VAL A 158 -14.73 -12.18 0.13
C VAL A 158 -13.58 -11.51 -0.62
N TRP A 159 -13.78 -10.25 -1.04
CA TRP A 159 -12.77 -9.40 -1.65
C TRP A 159 -13.14 -7.94 -1.42
N GLN A 160 -12.14 -7.07 -1.28
CA GLN A 160 -12.33 -5.64 -1.17
C GLN A 160 -11.19 -4.86 -1.84
N SER A 161 -11.48 -3.71 -2.46
CA SER A 161 -10.46 -2.88 -3.12
C SER A 161 -9.46 -2.30 -2.13
N PHE A 162 -9.87 -2.11 -0.87
CA PHE A 162 -9.01 -1.57 0.18
C PHE A 162 -7.79 -2.45 0.51
N ASP A 163 -7.86 -3.76 0.21
CA ASP A 163 -6.71 -4.67 0.38
C ASP A 163 -5.68 -4.54 -0.76
N TYR A 164 -6.03 -3.86 -1.85
CA TYR A 164 -5.21 -3.69 -3.05
C TYR A 164 -5.08 -2.20 -3.40
N PRO A 165 -4.46 -1.38 -2.54
CA PRO A 165 -4.21 0.03 -2.84
C PRO A 165 -3.26 0.20 -4.03
N ILE A 166 -3.23 1.41 -4.61
CA ILE A 166 -2.33 1.76 -5.72
C ILE A 166 -1.35 2.84 -5.27
N ASP A 167 -1.73 4.11 -5.35
CA ASP A 167 -0.93 5.26 -4.90
C ASP A 167 -1.65 6.07 -3.82
N THR A 168 -2.87 5.65 -3.46
CA THR A 168 -3.80 6.40 -2.63
C THR A 168 -4.37 5.54 -1.51
N LEU A 169 -4.50 6.12 -0.32
CA LEU A 169 -5.31 5.61 0.78
C LEU A 169 -6.49 6.54 1.03
N LEU A 170 -7.67 5.93 1.16
CA LEU A 170 -8.89 6.60 1.56
C LEU A 170 -9.11 6.50 3.08
N VAL A 171 -10.01 7.36 3.59
CA VAL A 171 -10.42 7.30 5.00
C VAL A 171 -10.97 5.91 5.33
N ALA A 172 -10.59 5.39 6.49
CA ALA A 172 -10.86 4.04 6.99
C ALA A 172 -10.20 2.90 6.19
N GLN A 173 -9.37 3.21 5.19
CA GLN A 173 -8.45 2.25 4.60
C GLN A 173 -7.20 2.15 5.47
N SER A 174 -6.62 0.96 5.48
CA SER A 174 -5.36 0.69 6.17
C SER A 174 -4.33 0.11 5.24
N LEU A 175 -3.08 0.50 5.45
CA LEU A 175 -1.94 -0.27 5.02
C LEU A 175 -1.57 -1.31 6.07
N ARG A 176 -1.16 -2.51 5.64
CA ARG A 176 -0.74 -3.63 6.50
C ARG A 176 0.46 -4.34 5.88
N PRO A 177 1.33 -4.99 6.66
CA PRO A 177 2.49 -5.73 6.16
C PRO A 177 2.06 -7.09 5.56
N VAL A 178 1.22 -7.05 4.53
CA VAL A 178 0.78 -8.22 3.76
C VAL A 178 1.04 -8.00 2.27
N ASP A 179 1.26 -9.09 1.54
CA ASP A 179 1.58 -9.02 0.11
C ASP A 179 0.52 -8.22 -0.67
N ASN A 180 1.00 -7.28 -1.49
CA ASN A 180 0.21 -6.37 -2.33
C ASN A 180 -0.54 -5.23 -1.61
N ASN A 181 -0.34 -5.08 -0.29
CA ASN A 181 -0.88 -3.96 0.46
C ASN A 181 0.21 -2.88 0.65
N LYS A 182 0.50 -2.16 -0.43
CA LYS A 182 1.55 -1.13 -0.50
C LYS A 182 1.15 -0.03 -1.47
N LEU A 183 1.66 1.18 -1.25
CA LEU A 183 1.53 2.25 -2.23
C LEU A 183 2.73 2.23 -3.16
N VAL A 184 2.48 2.47 -4.44
CA VAL A 184 3.50 2.60 -5.47
C VAL A 184 3.24 3.92 -6.17
N SER A 185 4.25 4.79 -6.21
CA SER A 185 4.13 6.08 -6.86
C SER A 185 3.74 5.90 -8.31
N GLY A 186 2.89 6.79 -8.81
CA GLY A 186 2.47 6.73 -10.18
C GLY A 186 3.62 6.97 -11.15
N SER A 187 3.82 6.10 -12.14
CA SER A 187 4.59 6.45 -13.34
C SER A 187 3.71 7.35 -14.21
N TYR A 188 3.77 8.67 -14.00
CA TYR A 188 3.12 9.60 -14.94
C TYR A 188 4.01 9.66 -16.18
N ILE A 189 3.41 9.49 -17.36
CA ILE A 189 4.08 9.43 -18.67
C ILE A 189 4.54 10.83 -19.12
N ARG A 190 5.23 11.55 -18.24
CA ARG A 190 6.01 12.74 -18.58
C ARG A 190 7.27 12.75 -17.73
N ALA A 191 8.25 11.96 -18.16
CA ALA A 191 9.63 12.26 -17.83
C ALA A 191 9.97 13.60 -18.49
N GLN A 192 9.90 14.69 -17.74
CA GLN A 192 10.78 15.82 -18.04
C GLN A 192 12.17 15.40 -17.54
N GLU A 193 13.05 15.14 -18.50
CA GLU A 193 14.49 15.12 -18.31
C GLU A 193 14.90 16.41 -17.60
N GLY A 194 15.40 16.29 -16.38
CA GLY A 194 15.71 17.45 -15.57
C GLY A 194 16.34 17.05 -14.24
N ASP A 195 15.57 16.57 -13.28
CA ASP A 195 15.99 16.78 -11.89
C ASP A 195 15.77 15.51 -11.05
N GLY A 196 16.67 14.52 -11.11
CA GLY A 196 16.83 13.48 -10.07
C GLY A 196 15.57 12.84 -9.43
N LEU A 197 14.42 12.82 -10.11
CA LEU A 197 13.13 12.46 -9.53
C LEU A 197 13.14 11.01 -9.07
N LEU A 198 12.62 10.75 -7.87
CA LEU A 198 12.42 9.41 -7.34
C LEU A 198 11.37 8.67 -8.18
N GLN A 199 11.80 7.94 -9.20
CA GLN A 199 10.91 7.12 -10.01
C GLN A 199 10.63 5.79 -9.31
N ASN A 200 9.35 5.41 -9.21
CA ASN A 200 8.85 4.15 -8.62
C ASN A 200 9.13 3.99 -7.11
N VAL A 201 8.79 5.02 -6.33
CA VAL A 201 8.78 4.93 -4.86
C VAL A 201 7.73 3.92 -4.44
N THR A 202 8.10 3.01 -3.54
CA THR A 202 7.14 2.11 -2.89
C THR A 202 7.09 2.48 -1.42
N PHE A 203 5.88 2.71 -0.91
CA PHE A 203 5.63 2.90 0.50
C PHE A 203 4.89 1.67 1.04
N ASN A 204 5.55 0.94 1.93
CA ASN A 204 4.99 -0.23 2.59
C ASN A 204 5.21 -0.11 4.09
N ILE A 205 4.36 -0.81 4.86
CA ILE A 205 4.61 -1.07 6.27
C ILE A 205 5.46 -2.34 6.34
N ALA A 206 6.54 -2.30 7.10
CA ALA A 206 7.28 -3.49 7.51
C ALA A 206 7.06 -3.68 9.02
N PRO A 207 6.83 -4.92 9.50
CA PRO A 207 6.91 -5.19 10.92
C PRO A 207 8.38 -5.04 11.36
N ASP A 208 8.63 -4.28 12.41
CA ASP A 208 9.95 -4.21 13.02
C ASP A 208 10.32 -5.56 13.65
N ALA A 209 11.63 -5.86 13.70
CA ALA A 209 12.11 -7.20 14.05
C ALA A 209 11.96 -7.54 15.54
N ASP A 210 11.87 -6.57 16.47
CA ASP A 210 11.89 -6.86 17.91
C ASP A 210 11.16 -5.77 18.75
N GLY A 211 9.98 -6.05 19.34
CA GLY A 211 9.31 -5.20 20.35
C GLY A 211 7.80 -5.50 20.60
N PRO A 212 7.23 -5.38 21.80
CA PRO A 212 5.84 -5.81 22.06
C PRO A 212 4.72 -4.90 21.49
N ASP A 213 5.04 -3.67 21.07
CA ASP A 213 4.07 -2.65 20.62
C ASP A 213 4.23 -2.28 19.13
N TYR A 214 4.04 -3.26 18.25
CA TYR A 214 4.18 -3.06 16.79
C TYR A 214 2.99 -2.29 16.18
N ALA A 215 3.29 -1.20 15.46
CA ALA A 215 2.35 -0.59 14.51
C ALA A 215 2.29 -1.44 13.22
N ASN A 216 1.48 -2.50 13.23
CA ASN A 216 1.25 -3.36 12.06
C ASN A 216 0.24 -2.78 11.06
N GLU A 217 -0.22 -1.56 11.30
CA GLU A 217 -1.30 -0.95 10.52
C GLU A 217 -1.14 0.57 10.50
N LEU A 218 -1.10 1.16 9.30
CA LEU A 218 -1.24 2.60 9.10
C LEU A 218 -2.65 2.81 8.60
N ARG A 219 -3.48 3.46 9.42
CA ARG A 219 -4.87 3.72 9.08
C ARG A 219 -5.09 5.21 8.92
N LEU A 220 -5.69 5.61 7.81
CA LEU A 220 -6.13 6.99 7.64
C LEU A 220 -7.48 7.14 8.37
N GLU A 221 -7.47 7.86 9.49
CA GLU A 221 -8.67 8.17 10.26
C GLU A 221 -9.11 9.62 10.07
N TYR A 222 -10.41 9.84 10.24
CA TYR A 222 -11.00 11.17 10.18
C TYR A 222 -11.07 11.75 11.60
N LEU A 223 -10.48 12.93 11.80
CA LEU A 223 -10.57 13.69 13.04
C LEU A 223 -11.56 14.83 12.83
N ASP A 224 -12.61 14.86 13.64
CA ASP A 224 -13.86 15.62 13.47
C ASP A 224 -13.75 17.14 13.67
N THR A 225 -12.58 17.74 13.46
CA THR A 225 -12.28 19.12 13.89
C THR A 225 -12.36 20.18 12.79
N TYR A 226 -12.48 19.80 11.51
CA TYR A 226 -12.63 20.75 10.41
C TYR A 226 -13.70 20.26 9.42
N HIS A 227 -14.47 21.21 8.86
CA HIS A 227 -15.55 21.02 7.90
C HIS A 227 -15.13 20.43 6.52
N GLY A 228 -14.11 19.55 6.47
CA GLY A 228 -13.68 18.84 5.27
C GLY A 228 -14.45 17.53 5.13
N THR A 229 -15.18 17.32 4.05
CA THR A 229 -16.02 16.11 3.89
C THR A 229 -15.26 14.92 3.30
N LEU A 230 -14.10 15.14 2.69
CA LEU A 230 -13.26 14.10 2.08
C LEU A 230 -11.78 14.38 2.33
N SER A 231 -10.99 13.33 2.52
CA SER A 231 -9.53 13.40 2.56
C SER A 231 -8.93 12.15 1.94
N LEU A 232 -7.77 12.31 1.33
CA LEU A 232 -6.99 11.19 0.80
C LEU A 232 -5.51 11.42 1.08
N PHE A 233 -4.82 10.33 1.43
CA PHE A 233 -3.38 10.27 1.52
C PHE A 233 -2.86 9.68 0.22
N ARG A 234 -1.86 10.29 -0.42
CA ARG A 234 -1.32 9.82 -1.70
C ARG A 234 0.19 9.90 -1.74
N LEU A 235 0.80 8.84 -2.27
CA LEU A 235 2.17 8.84 -2.71
C LEU A 235 2.21 9.44 -4.12
N GLY A 236 2.64 10.70 -4.20
CA GLY A 236 2.79 11.46 -5.42
C GLY A 236 3.83 10.87 -6.36
N SER A 237 3.78 11.27 -7.63
CA SER A 237 4.76 10.86 -8.63
C SER A 237 6.10 11.55 -8.56
N ASP A 238 6.14 12.65 -7.81
CA ASP A 238 7.35 13.27 -7.32
C ASP A 238 8.06 12.44 -6.23
N GLY A 239 7.40 11.39 -5.72
CA GLY A 239 7.90 10.55 -4.63
C GLY A 239 7.56 11.09 -3.23
N ASN A 240 6.86 12.21 -3.16
CA ASN A 240 6.44 12.81 -1.91
C ASN A 240 5.11 12.22 -1.43
N ILE A 241 4.85 12.34 -0.14
CA ILE A 241 3.54 12.03 0.41
C ILE A 241 2.73 13.32 0.45
N HIS A 242 1.49 13.28 -0.02
CA HIS A 242 0.55 14.39 0.08
C HIS A 242 -0.72 13.96 0.80
N ILE A 243 -1.26 14.86 1.63
CA ILE A 243 -2.65 14.76 2.08
C ILE A 243 -3.44 15.82 1.33
N TYR A 244 -4.47 15.37 0.62
CA TYR A 244 -5.43 16.26 -0.01
C TYR A 244 -6.72 16.28 0.79
N THR A 245 -7.18 17.48 1.12
CA THR A 245 -8.46 17.70 1.81
C THR A 245 -9.42 18.42 0.89
N TYR A 246 -10.66 17.95 0.85
CA TYR A 246 -11.73 18.58 0.08
C TYR A 246 -12.47 19.61 0.93
N TYR A 247 -12.56 20.83 0.43
CA TYR A 247 -13.35 21.90 1.01
C TYR A 247 -14.46 22.31 0.04
N GLU A 248 -15.70 22.13 0.47
CA GLU A 248 -16.88 22.47 -0.33
C GLU A 248 -17.10 23.99 -0.36
N LYS A 249 -16.28 24.71 -1.14
CA LYS A 249 -16.31 26.19 -1.25
C LYS A 249 -16.81 26.71 -2.60
N GLY A 250 -17.63 25.95 -3.35
CA GLY A 250 -18.20 26.42 -4.63
C GLY A 250 -17.17 26.91 -5.66
N GLN A 251 -15.91 26.49 -5.53
CA GLN A 251 -14.77 26.94 -6.32
C GLN A 251 -14.20 25.82 -7.19
N LYS A 252 -13.47 26.23 -8.25
CA LYS A 252 -12.74 25.34 -9.16
C LYS A 252 -11.65 24.50 -8.47
N ASP A 253 -11.15 24.99 -7.34
CA ASP A 253 -10.03 24.42 -6.59
C ASP A 253 -10.47 23.89 -5.22
N ALA A 254 -11.47 23.01 -5.22
CA ALA A 254 -12.03 22.45 -3.98
C ALA A 254 -11.10 21.45 -3.27
N TRP A 255 -9.97 21.07 -3.89
CA TRP A 255 -8.95 20.21 -3.29
C TRP A 255 -7.73 21.02 -2.90
N GLU A 256 -7.40 21.02 -1.62
CA GLU A 256 -6.19 21.64 -1.08
C GLU A 256 -5.19 20.56 -0.65
N VAL A 257 -3.90 20.78 -0.95
CA VAL A 257 -2.82 19.98 -0.37
C VAL A 257 -2.54 20.56 1.02
N THR A 258 -3.05 19.89 2.06
CA THR A 258 -2.95 20.35 3.45
C THR A 258 -1.68 19.88 4.13
N TYR A 259 -1.05 18.84 3.58
CA TYR A 259 0.21 18.29 4.08
C TYR A 259 1.07 17.78 2.93
N THR A 260 2.39 17.93 3.04
CA THR A 260 3.35 17.26 2.18
C THR A 260 4.59 16.85 2.98
N GLU A 261 5.04 15.62 2.77
CA GLU A 261 6.27 15.08 3.38
C GLU A 261 7.34 14.80 2.32
N PHE A 262 8.61 14.78 2.75
CA PHE A 262 9.80 14.52 1.92
C PHE A 262 10.09 15.60 0.87
N THR A 263 9.65 16.82 1.13
CA THR A 263 9.98 18.01 0.34
C THR A 263 11.45 18.39 0.44
N SER A 264 11.89 19.33 -0.40
CA SER A 264 13.21 19.99 -0.24
C SER A 264 13.25 21.00 0.91
N SER A 265 12.20 21.10 1.74
CA SER A 265 12.17 22.02 2.88
C SER A 265 12.98 21.47 4.07
N TRP A 266 13.28 22.33 5.04
CA TRP A 266 14.03 21.93 6.24
C TRP A 266 13.17 21.24 7.30
N TYR A 267 11.84 21.40 7.27
CA TYR A 267 10.92 20.86 8.30
C TYR A 267 10.15 19.61 7.86
N ALA A 268 9.94 19.44 6.56
CA ALA A 268 9.32 18.25 5.95
C ALA A 268 10.29 17.65 4.92
N GLY A 269 11.57 17.56 5.32
CA GLY A 269 12.71 17.37 4.43
C GLY A 269 12.91 15.94 3.94
N GLU A 270 13.55 15.77 2.79
CA GLU A 270 13.99 14.46 2.27
C GLU A 270 14.91 13.72 3.24
N CYS A 271 15.52 14.43 4.21
CA CYS A 271 16.31 13.81 5.25
C CYS A 271 15.53 12.86 6.15
N LEU A 272 14.19 12.93 6.18
CA LEU A 272 13.32 12.00 6.88
C LEU A 272 13.21 10.63 6.17
N LEU A 273 13.71 10.51 4.93
CA LEU A 273 13.84 9.23 4.24
C LEU A 273 15.11 8.52 4.74
N PRO A 274 15.00 7.36 5.41
CA PRO A 274 16.16 6.67 5.98
C PRO A 274 17.23 6.31 4.95
N GLU A 275 16.84 6.08 3.70
CA GLU A 275 17.74 5.69 2.62
C GLU A 275 18.31 6.87 1.81
N LYS A 276 17.89 8.12 2.05
CA LYS A 276 18.26 9.28 1.22
C LYS A 276 19.76 9.42 0.97
N CYS A 277 20.56 9.25 2.03
CA CYS A 277 22.02 9.38 1.97
C CYS A 277 22.74 8.03 2.14
N GLY A 278 22.01 6.93 1.99
CA GLY A 278 22.48 5.57 2.26
C GLY A 278 22.58 5.26 3.75
N SER A 279 22.93 4.01 4.07
CA SER A 279 22.92 3.45 5.43
C SER A 279 23.75 4.17 6.51
N LEU A 280 24.67 5.05 6.14
CA LEU A 280 25.54 5.78 7.09
C LEU A 280 25.68 7.28 6.76
N GLY A 281 25.08 7.77 5.68
CA GLY A 281 25.25 9.16 5.25
C GLY A 281 24.52 10.13 6.16
N ILE A 282 25.11 11.32 6.35
CA ILE A 282 24.47 12.42 7.08
C ILE A 282 23.72 13.30 6.08
N CYS A 283 22.44 13.49 6.34
CA CYS A 283 21.57 14.38 5.60
C CYS A 283 21.36 15.68 6.37
N GLU A 284 21.52 16.82 5.70
CA GLU A 284 21.24 18.15 6.23
C GLU A 284 20.58 18.99 5.14
N ASN A 285 19.49 19.70 5.45
CA ASN A 285 18.76 20.53 4.48
C ASN A 285 18.42 19.81 3.17
N SER A 286 18.01 18.54 3.28
CA SER A 286 17.69 17.66 2.13
C SER A 286 18.89 17.35 1.22
N GLN A 287 20.11 17.56 1.71
CA GLN A 287 21.36 17.27 1.00
C GLN A 287 22.21 16.27 1.76
N CYS A 288 22.87 15.38 1.03
CA CYS A 288 23.84 14.46 1.61
C CYS A 288 25.18 15.19 1.77
N VAL A 289 25.50 15.57 2.99
CA VAL A 289 26.61 16.49 3.28
C VAL A 289 27.87 15.78 3.75
N ALA A 290 27.73 14.65 4.47
CA ALA A 290 28.88 14.00 5.06
C ALA A 290 28.76 12.47 5.16
N CYS A 291 29.93 11.84 5.28
CA CYS A 291 30.12 10.43 5.60
C CYS A 291 30.94 10.27 6.89
N PRO A 292 30.43 9.53 7.88
CA PRO A 292 31.21 9.07 9.02
C PRO A 292 32.38 8.16 8.59
N THR A 293 33.60 8.48 9.06
CA THR A 293 34.80 7.66 8.85
C THR A 293 35.63 7.55 10.14
N PRO A 294 36.57 6.60 10.28
CA PRO A 294 37.43 6.51 11.46
C PRO A 294 38.27 7.76 11.74
N LYS A 295 38.47 8.64 10.75
CA LYS A 295 39.23 9.89 10.87
C LYS A 295 38.32 11.11 11.12
N GLY A 296 37.03 10.91 11.29
CA GLY A 296 36.01 11.96 11.41
C GLY A 296 35.10 12.02 10.19
N LEU A 297 34.38 13.13 10.04
CA LEU A 297 33.46 13.34 8.92
C LEU A 297 34.23 13.74 7.66
N THR A 298 33.90 13.08 6.54
CA THR A 298 34.37 13.47 5.19
C THR A 298 33.19 13.87 4.34
N GLY A 299 33.45 14.50 3.17
CA GLY A 299 32.40 14.79 2.20
C GLY A 299 31.63 13.52 1.80
N TRP A 300 30.33 13.67 1.56
CA TRP A 300 29.49 12.54 1.19
C TRP A 300 29.88 11.93 -0.17
N SER A 301 29.69 10.63 -0.30
CA SER A 301 29.85 9.91 -1.58
C SER A 301 28.88 8.72 -1.66
N LYS A 302 28.68 8.16 -2.84
CA LYS A 302 27.82 6.97 -3.01
C LYS A 302 28.34 5.72 -2.28
N ASP A 303 29.63 5.70 -1.93
CA ASP A 303 30.26 4.62 -1.17
C ASP A 303 30.13 4.77 0.35
N CYS A 304 29.30 5.71 0.81
CA CYS A 304 28.99 5.93 2.22
C CYS A 304 28.25 4.74 2.85
N LYS A 305 29.01 3.79 3.41
CA LYS A 305 28.46 2.59 4.02
C LYS A 305 29.24 2.22 5.27
N PRO A 306 28.61 1.48 6.22
CA PRO A 306 29.30 0.89 7.34
C PRO A 306 30.55 0.14 6.87
N MET A 307 31.68 0.43 7.51
CA MET A 307 32.88 -0.37 7.30
C MET A 307 32.62 -1.79 7.78
N LYS A 308 33.11 -2.79 7.04
CA LYS A 308 33.11 -4.17 7.53
C LYS A 308 34.00 -4.23 8.76
N LEU A 309 33.41 -4.50 9.91
CA LEU A 309 34.16 -4.72 11.13
C LEU A 309 34.99 -6.01 10.98
N PRO A 310 36.28 -6.01 11.35
CA PRO A 310 37.06 -7.25 11.41
C PRO A 310 36.48 -8.19 12.47
N SER A 311 36.71 -9.49 12.31
CA SER A 311 36.33 -10.50 13.31
C SER A 311 36.93 -10.13 14.67
N CYS A 312 36.12 -9.67 15.62
CA CYS A 312 36.60 -9.34 16.95
C CYS A 312 37.06 -10.62 17.67
N ASN A 313 38.33 -10.68 18.05
CA ASN A 313 38.68 -11.35 19.29
C ASN A 313 38.49 -10.31 20.41
N VAL A 314 37.48 -10.51 21.27
CA VAL A 314 37.05 -9.59 22.35
C VAL A 314 38.22 -9.20 23.29
N ALA A 315 39.31 -9.96 23.30
CA ALA A 315 40.52 -9.69 24.07
C ALA A 315 41.49 -8.65 23.45
N SER A 316 41.31 -8.24 22.18
CA SER A 316 42.32 -7.41 21.46
C SER A 316 41.75 -6.36 20.49
N ALA A 317 40.44 -6.12 20.46
CA ALA A 317 39.86 -5.11 19.57
C ALA A 317 40.12 -3.68 20.11
N ASN A 318 41.01 -2.93 19.47
CA ASN A 318 41.25 -1.52 19.78
C ASN A 318 40.17 -0.66 19.09
N VAL A 319 38.99 -0.54 19.72
CA VAL A 319 37.85 0.23 19.18
C VAL A 319 37.95 1.68 19.63
N SER A 320 38.03 2.60 18.65
CA SER A 320 37.98 4.04 18.89
C SER A 320 36.59 4.60 18.58
N TYR A 321 36.09 5.47 19.44
CA TYR A 321 34.81 6.18 19.25
C TYR A 321 35.06 7.67 19.08
N TYR A 322 34.38 8.28 18.12
CA TYR A 322 34.29 9.74 18.03
C TYR A 322 32.82 10.17 18.04
N LYS A 323 32.55 11.36 18.57
CA LYS A 323 31.19 11.90 18.68
C LYS A 323 30.81 12.56 17.35
N VAL A 324 29.64 12.20 16.82
CA VAL A 324 28.92 12.98 15.80
C VAL A 324 27.84 13.76 16.55
N GLY A 325 27.92 15.09 16.51
CA GLY A 325 26.99 15.97 17.22
C GLY A 325 25.97 16.59 16.28
N GLY A 326 24.78 16.93 16.80
CA GLY A 326 23.73 17.61 16.03
C GLY A 326 23.10 16.73 14.96
N VAL A 327 23.07 15.41 15.18
CA VAL A 327 22.45 14.45 14.27
C VAL A 327 21.36 13.68 14.99
N ASP A 328 20.22 13.56 14.31
CA ASP A 328 19.24 12.51 14.60
C ASP A 328 19.65 11.26 13.81
N HIS A 329 19.23 10.09 14.27
CA HIS A 329 19.56 8.83 13.64
C HIS A 329 18.32 7.95 13.55
N PHE A 330 18.20 7.23 12.43
CA PHE A 330 17.11 6.27 12.19
C PHE A 330 17.38 4.90 12.79
N MET A 331 18.37 4.75 13.70
CA MET A 331 18.55 3.42 14.32
C MET A 331 17.37 3.17 15.23
N ASP A 332 16.49 2.32 14.74
CA ASP A 332 15.42 1.61 15.43
C ASP A 332 14.88 2.38 16.63
N THR A 333 13.92 3.26 16.37
CA THR A 333 13.18 4.01 17.41
C THR A 333 12.53 3.11 18.47
N ASN A 334 12.58 1.79 18.31
CA ASN A 334 11.94 0.79 19.17
C ASN A 334 12.89 0.07 20.13
N ASN A 335 14.22 0.22 19.97
CA ASN A 335 15.13 -0.11 21.06
C ASN A 335 15.21 1.12 21.96
N GLU A 336 14.37 1.18 23.00
CA GLU A 336 14.42 2.23 24.05
C GLU A 336 15.80 2.37 24.73
N GLY A 337 16.74 1.50 24.37
CA GLY A 337 18.05 1.37 24.98
C GLY A 337 17.91 0.84 26.40
N GLU A 338 19.02 0.48 27.02
CA GLU A 338 19.01 0.12 28.43
C GLU A 338 19.12 1.38 29.30
N GLY A 339 17.98 2.01 29.54
CA GLY A 339 17.78 3.04 30.56
C GLY A 339 18.69 4.27 30.44
N PRO A 340 18.73 5.13 31.48
CA PRO A 340 19.73 6.18 31.59
C PRO A 340 21.08 5.58 32.00
N MET A 341 22.08 5.64 31.13
CA MET A 341 23.44 5.16 31.42
C MET A 341 24.51 6.21 31.13
N LYS A 342 25.66 6.08 31.79
CA LYS A 342 26.81 6.96 31.50
C LYS A 342 27.44 6.53 30.16
N ILE A 343 27.88 7.50 29.36
CA ILE A 343 28.49 7.25 28.04
C ILE A 343 29.68 6.27 28.09
N GLY A 344 30.45 6.26 29.19
CA GLY A 344 31.55 5.31 29.38
C GLY A 344 31.09 3.86 29.55
N GLU A 345 29.97 3.64 30.21
CA GLU A 345 29.36 2.31 30.39
C GLU A 345 28.76 1.82 29.08
N CYS A 346 28.05 2.71 28.35
CA CYS A 346 27.54 2.45 27.00
C CYS A 346 28.66 2.01 26.04
N LYS A 347 29.77 2.77 26.00
CA LYS A 347 30.95 2.42 25.21
C LYS A 347 31.51 1.06 25.58
N LYS A 348 31.67 0.78 26.88
CA LYS A 348 32.21 -0.51 27.35
C LYS A 348 31.32 -1.68 26.95
N LYS A 349 30.00 -1.48 26.92
CA LYS A 349 29.04 -2.48 26.44
C LYS A 349 29.14 -2.69 24.94
N CYS A 350 29.09 -1.61 24.16
CA CYS A 350 29.24 -1.65 22.70
C CYS A 350 30.59 -2.29 22.28
N SER A 351 31.69 -2.01 22.98
CA SER A 351 33.00 -2.63 22.67
C SER A 351 33.07 -4.14 22.93
N LYS A 352 32.10 -4.71 23.67
CA LYS A 352 32.03 -6.14 23.96
C LYS A 352 31.08 -6.88 23.01
N ASP A 353 30.30 -6.14 22.23
CA ASP A 353 29.32 -6.65 21.28
C ASP A 353 29.92 -6.59 19.87
N CYS A 354 30.21 -7.77 19.33
CA CYS A 354 30.77 -7.98 18.01
C CYS A 354 29.91 -9.01 17.28
#